data_AF-A0A1R1MDW7-F1
#
_entry.id   AF-A0A1R1MDW7-F1
#
_cell.length_a   1.000
_cell.length_b   1.000
_cell.length_c   1.000
_cell.angle_alpha   90.00
_cell.angle_beta   90.00
_cell.angle_gamma   90.00
#
_symmetry.space_group_name_H-M   'P 1'
#
loop_
_entity.id
_entity.type
_entity.pdbx_description
1 polymer ?
#
loop_
_entity_poly.entity_id
_entity_poly.type
_entity_poly.pdbx_seq_one_letter_code
_entity_poly.pdbx_strand_id
1 'polypeptide(L)'
;MKPRIYLILAIVGLGLAQPTFSSDSAVAHALYMQGDYTGAYKEYRTLAEVGYARYQSKIASMYFKGEGVEKDLSLAYAWFALAASQGDQYGQKRMLELAKQLSAEQLLQTDEIIKEYNNRYIAPFRPGGQLK
;
A
#
# COMPACT_ATOMS: atom_id res chain seq x y z
N MET A 1 55.56 -16.32 -19.76
CA MET A 1 54.74 -15.53 -20.72
C MET A 1 53.30 -16.00 -20.68
N LYS A 2 52.36 -15.04 -20.56
CA LYS A 2 50.88 -15.06 -20.78
C LYS A 2 49.93 -15.70 -19.72
N PRO A 3 48.69 -15.15 -19.57
CA PRO A 3 48.02 -14.99 -18.27
C PRO A 3 46.61 -15.61 -18.13
N ARG A 4 46.13 -15.69 -16.87
CA ARG A 4 44.73 -15.69 -16.35
C ARG A 4 43.75 -16.78 -16.82
N ILE A 5 43.12 -17.47 -15.86
CA ILE A 5 41.65 -17.60 -15.68
C ILE A 5 41.41 -18.00 -14.22
N TYR A 6 40.65 -17.18 -13.49
CA TYR A 6 40.17 -17.49 -12.15
C TYR A 6 39.05 -18.53 -12.28
N LEU A 7 39.27 -19.75 -11.77
CA LEU A 7 38.20 -20.72 -11.64
C LEU A 7 37.43 -20.41 -10.36
N ILE A 8 36.24 -19.87 -10.58
CA ILE A 8 35.12 -19.78 -9.65
C ILE A 8 34.93 -21.14 -8.97
N LEU A 9 34.81 -21.15 -7.64
CA LEU A 9 33.80 -21.92 -6.88
C LEU A 9 34.12 -21.83 -5.39
N ALA A 10 33.78 -20.69 -4.81
CA ALA A 10 33.56 -20.58 -3.38
C ALA A 10 32.34 -19.69 -3.17
N ILE A 11 31.15 -20.27 -3.32
CA ILE A 11 30.03 -19.83 -2.49
C ILE A 11 29.53 -21.08 -1.77
N VAL A 12 30.20 -21.29 -0.64
CA VAL A 12 29.73 -22.06 0.50
C VAL A 12 28.30 -21.65 0.79
N GLY A 13 27.46 -22.65 1.01
CA GLY A 13 26.08 -22.48 1.40
C GLY A 13 25.93 -21.54 2.58
N LEU A 14 25.24 -20.44 2.32
CA LEU A 14 24.35 -19.85 3.31
C LEU A 14 23.05 -19.64 2.56
N GLY A 15 22.14 -20.60 2.72
CA GLY A 15 20.74 -20.45 2.35
C GLY A 15 20.11 -19.39 3.24
N LEU A 16 20.51 -18.13 3.07
CA LEU A 16 19.63 -17.03 3.38
C LEU A 16 18.51 -17.20 2.37
N ALA A 17 17.37 -17.69 2.83
CA ALA A 17 16.12 -17.44 2.16
C ALA A 17 16.09 -15.93 1.97
N GLN A 18 16.51 -15.48 0.78
CA GLN A 18 16.19 -14.14 0.31
C GLN A 18 14.68 -14.07 0.54
N PRO A 19 14.16 -13.13 1.35
CA PRO A 19 12.72 -12.97 1.41
C PRO A 19 12.31 -12.82 -0.04
N THR A 20 11.64 -13.84 -0.57
CA THR A 20 11.03 -13.73 -1.87
C THR A 20 10.15 -12.51 -1.70
N PHE A 21 10.39 -11.48 -2.50
CA PHE A 21 9.54 -10.30 -2.54
C PHE A 21 8.22 -10.78 -3.17
N SER A 22 7.49 -11.61 -2.43
CA SER A 22 6.20 -12.12 -2.83
C SER A 22 5.29 -10.92 -2.75
N SER A 23 4.56 -10.65 -3.83
CA SER A 23 3.38 -9.78 -3.81
C SER A 23 2.32 -10.21 -2.77
N ASP A 24 2.54 -11.35 -2.09
CA ASP A 24 1.77 -11.85 -0.98
C ASP A 24 2.00 -11.02 0.29
N SER A 25 0.91 -10.46 0.78
CA SER A 25 0.80 -9.84 2.09
C SER A 25 0.96 -10.81 3.27
N ALA A 26 1.57 -11.97 3.08
CA ALA A 26 1.72 -12.96 4.15
C ALA A 26 2.49 -12.36 5.33
N VAL A 27 3.58 -11.64 5.05
CA VAL A 27 4.37 -10.93 6.07
C VAL A 27 3.53 -9.86 6.76
N ALA A 28 2.91 -8.96 5.99
CA ALA A 28 2.07 -7.90 6.53
C ALA A 28 0.91 -8.45 7.39
N HIS A 29 0.28 -9.53 6.95
CA HIS A 29 -0.82 -10.17 7.66
C HIS A 29 -0.34 -10.87 8.94
N ALA A 30 0.79 -11.56 8.89
CA ALA A 30 1.39 -12.19 10.07
C ALA A 30 1.73 -11.13 11.14
N LEU A 31 2.37 -10.02 10.75
CA LEU A 31 2.67 -8.90 11.64
C LEU A 31 1.40 -8.34 12.28
N TYR A 32 0.35 -8.13 11.46
CA TYR A 32 -0.94 -7.64 11.94
C TYR A 32 -1.57 -8.59 12.96
N MET A 33 -1.55 -9.89 12.70
CA MET A 33 -2.10 -10.92 13.59
C MET A 33 -1.29 -11.08 14.89
N GLN A 34 0.00 -10.75 14.86
CA GLN A 34 0.87 -10.70 16.04
C GLN A 34 0.70 -9.40 16.84
N GLY A 35 -0.09 -8.44 16.36
CA GLY A 35 -0.28 -7.14 16.99
C GLY A 35 0.82 -6.12 16.66
N ASP A 36 1.78 -6.45 15.80
CA ASP A 36 2.74 -5.48 15.26
C ASP A 36 2.10 -4.69 14.10
N TYR A 37 1.22 -3.77 14.47
CA TYR A 37 0.52 -2.93 13.52
C TYR A 37 1.44 -1.96 12.80
N THR A 38 2.52 -1.49 13.43
CA THR A 38 3.48 -0.58 12.80
C THR A 38 4.26 -1.30 11.70
N GLY A 39 4.71 -2.52 11.96
CA GLY A 39 5.33 -3.39 10.95
C GLY A 39 4.35 -3.71 9.82
N ALA A 40 3.14 -4.13 10.16
CA ALA A 40 2.10 -4.43 9.17
C ALA A 40 1.77 -3.24 8.27
N TYR A 41 1.67 -2.04 8.86
CA TYR A 41 1.40 -0.81 8.11
C TYR A 41 2.48 -0.56 7.05
N LYS A 42 3.76 -0.68 7.42
CA LYS A 42 4.88 -0.44 6.49
C LYS A 42 4.80 -1.38 5.28
N GLU A 43 4.53 -2.66 5.51
CA GLU A 43 4.43 -3.65 4.43
C GLU A 43 3.18 -3.41 3.56
N TYR A 44 2.02 -3.19 4.18
CA TYR A 44 0.80 -2.86 3.44
C TYR A 44 0.92 -1.55 2.66
N ARG A 45 1.65 -0.57 3.20
CA ARG A 45 1.87 0.72 2.57
C ARG A 45 2.62 0.58 1.26
N THR A 46 3.74 -0.14 1.26
CA THR A 46 4.51 -0.42 0.04
C THR A 46 3.62 -1.03 -1.04
N LEU A 47 2.78 -2.02 -0.68
CA LEU A 47 1.88 -2.67 -1.64
C LEU A 47 0.73 -1.75 -2.10
N ALA A 48 0.22 -0.88 -1.23
CA ALA A 48 -0.81 0.10 -1.57
C ALA A 48 -0.30 1.17 -2.55
N GLU A 49 0.97 1.58 -2.41
CA GLU A 49 1.64 2.56 -3.27
C GLU A 49 1.97 2.00 -4.65
N VAL A 50 2.16 0.69 -4.78
CA VAL A 50 2.22 0.00 -6.08
C VAL A 50 0.87 0.07 -6.83
N GLY A 51 -0.21 0.45 -6.14
CA GLY A 51 -1.54 0.67 -6.73
C GLY A 51 -2.54 -0.44 -6.43
N TYR A 52 -2.18 -1.48 -5.67
CA TYR A 52 -3.10 -2.57 -5.36
C TYR A 52 -4.26 -2.12 -4.47
N ALA A 53 -5.45 -2.00 -5.05
CA ALA A 53 -6.67 -1.51 -4.39
C ALA A 53 -6.98 -2.23 -3.06
N ARG A 54 -6.78 -3.55 -2.99
CA ARG A 54 -7.00 -4.33 -1.75
C ARG A 54 -6.15 -3.81 -0.58
N TYR A 55 -4.90 -3.40 -0.82
CA TYR A 55 -4.00 -2.92 0.23
C TYR A 55 -4.20 -1.44 0.53
N GLN A 56 -4.65 -0.65 -0.44
CA GLN A 56 -5.15 0.69 -0.20
C GLN A 56 -6.30 0.66 0.83
N SER A 57 -7.24 -0.27 0.68
CA SER A 57 -8.30 -0.54 1.66
C SER A 57 -7.79 -1.04 3.02
N LYS A 58 -6.66 -1.77 3.06
CA LYS A 58 -6.03 -2.20 4.32
C LYS A 58 -5.44 -1.02 5.07
N ILE A 59 -4.60 -0.20 4.44
CA ILE A 59 -4.02 0.98 5.11
C ILE A 59 -5.08 2.02 5.47
N ALA A 60 -6.14 2.16 4.67
CA ALA A 60 -7.30 2.98 5.02
C ALA A 60 -7.97 2.50 6.30
N SER A 61 -8.11 1.18 6.48
CA SER A 61 -8.64 0.60 7.72
C SER A 61 -7.72 0.84 8.91
N MET A 62 -6.41 0.90 8.69
CA MET A 62 -5.42 1.19 9.74
C MET A 62 -5.51 2.65 10.19
N TYR A 63 -5.62 3.61 9.26
CA TYR A 63 -5.90 5.01 9.58
C TYR A 63 -7.26 5.19 10.26
N PHE A 64 -8.29 4.44 9.85
CA PHE A 64 -9.61 4.49 10.48
C PHE A 64 -9.56 4.08 11.97
N LYS A 65 -8.73 3.10 12.30
CA LYS A 65 -8.64 2.54 13.66
C LYS A 65 -7.52 3.13 14.51
N GLY A 66 -6.52 3.77 13.89
CA GLY A 66 -5.27 4.15 14.56
C GLY A 66 -4.35 2.97 14.85
N GLU A 67 -4.36 1.94 13.99
CA GLU A 67 -3.52 0.75 14.16
C GLU A 67 -2.17 0.98 13.47
N GLY A 68 -1.09 1.13 14.25
CA GLY A 68 0.27 1.31 13.71
C GLY A 68 0.55 2.68 13.06
N VAL A 69 -0.48 3.53 12.99
CA VAL A 69 -0.44 4.92 12.55
C VAL A 69 -1.43 5.73 13.38
N GLU A 70 -1.27 7.05 13.40
CA GLU A 70 -2.25 7.94 14.01
C GLU A 70 -3.61 7.81 13.32
N LYS A 71 -4.69 7.87 14.11
CA LYS A 71 -6.04 7.78 13.58
C LYS A 71 -6.36 9.05 12.78
N ASP A 72 -6.68 8.89 11.51
CA ASP A 72 -7.02 9.99 10.61
C ASP A 72 -8.16 9.55 9.68
N LEU A 73 -9.36 10.11 9.91
CA LEU A 73 -10.54 9.76 9.13
C LEU A 73 -10.52 10.35 7.73
N SER A 74 -9.86 11.48 7.53
CA SER A 74 -9.71 12.13 6.22
C SER A 74 -8.76 11.33 5.34
N LEU A 75 -7.61 10.91 5.87
CA LEU A 75 -6.69 10.00 5.16
C LEU A 75 -7.31 8.63 4.93
N ALA A 76 -8.06 8.08 5.90
CA ALA A 76 -8.78 6.82 5.70
C ALA A 76 -9.77 6.93 4.54
N TYR A 77 -10.58 8.01 4.50
CA TYR A 77 -11.51 8.28 3.41
C TYR A 77 -10.80 8.36 2.05
N ALA A 78 -9.70 9.12 1.97
CA ALA A 78 -8.94 9.27 0.74
C ALA A 78 -8.40 7.92 0.21
N TRP A 79 -7.81 7.09 1.08
CA TRP A 79 -7.32 5.77 0.67
C TRP A 79 -8.45 4.80 0.27
N PHE A 80 -9.60 4.84 0.95
CA PHE A 80 -10.77 4.07 0.53
C PHE A 80 -11.33 4.54 -0.81
N ALA A 81 -11.34 5.85 -1.07
CA ALA A 81 -11.77 6.41 -2.35
C ALA A 81 -10.85 5.98 -3.49
N LEU A 82 -9.54 5.93 -3.25
CA LEU A 82 -8.58 5.36 -4.20
C LEU A 82 -8.89 3.90 -4.53
N ALA A 83 -9.10 3.06 -3.50
CA ALA A 83 -9.44 1.66 -3.69
C ALA A 83 -10.76 1.50 -4.47
N ALA A 84 -11.79 2.28 -4.10
CA ALA A 84 -13.10 2.29 -4.75
C ALA A 84 -12.99 2.70 -6.23
N SER A 85 -12.12 3.64 -6.58
CA SER A 85 -11.89 4.08 -7.96
C SER A 85 -11.30 2.99 -8.87
N GLN A 86 -10.82 1.91 -8.27
CA GLN A 86 -10.30 0.71 -8.94
C GLN A 86 -11.26 -0.49 -8.85
N GLY A 87 -12.48 -0.30 -8.31
CA GLY A 87 -13.50 -1.33 -8.18
C GLY A 87 -13.49 -2.10 -6.84
N ASP A 88 -12.70 -1.69 -5.84
CA ASP A 88 -12.73 -2.34 -4.52
C ASP A 88 -14.03 -2.02 -3.76
N GLN A 89 -14.93 -3.00 -3.69
CA GLN A 89 -16.25 -2.83 -3.06
C GLN A 89 -16.15 -2.56 -1.55
N TYR A 90 -15.14 -3.11 -0.87
CA TYR A 90 -14.92 -2.84 0.55
C TYR A 90 -14.56 -1.37 0.76
N GLY A 91 -13.65 -0.83 -0.04
CA GLY A 91 -13.28 0.58 -0.04
C GLY A 91 -14.47 1.48 -0.35
N GLN A 92 -15.27 1.15 -1.37
CA GLN A 92 -16.48 1.89 -1.70
C GLN A 92 -17.46 1.95 -0.52
N LYS A 93 -17.73 0.82 0.13
CA LYS A 93 -18.63 0.78 1.29
C LYS A 93 -18.09 1.64 2.44
N ARG A 94 -16.79 1.53 2.74
CA ARG A 94 -16.15 2.25 3.85
C ARG A 94 -16.05 3.75 3.62
N MET A 95 -15.72 4.20 2.41
CA MET A 95 -15.70 5.65 2.12
C MET A 95 -17.09 6.27 2.28
N LEU A 96 -18.16 5.58 1.85
CA LEU A 96 -19.54 6.07 1.99
C LEU A 96 -19.99 6.12 3.45
N GLU A 97 -19.49 5.20 4.28
CA GLU A 97 -19.72 5.22 5.73
C GLU A 97 -18.99 6.40 6.38
N LEU A 98 -17.74 6.66 6.00
CA LEU A 98 -16.94 7.77 6.52
C LEU A 98 -17.43 9.14 6.05
N ALA A 99 -17.96 9.25 4.83
CA ALA A 99 -18.52 10.50 4.33
C ALA A 99 -19.65 11.05 5.21
N LYS A 100 -20.32 10.19 5.98
CA LYS A 100 -21.36 10.59 6.93
C LYS A 100 -20.80 11.16 8.24
N GLN A 101 -19.53 10.91 8.54
CA GLN A 101 -18.85 11.33 9.77
C GLN A 101 -17.99 12.57 9.56
N LEU A 102 -17.53 12.81 8.33
CA LEU A 102 -16.68 13.94 7.97
C LEU A 102 -17.52 15.20 7.71
N SER A 103 -16.97 16.37 8.06
CA SER A 103 -17.56 17.64 7.67
C SER A 103 -17.38 17.89 6.17
N ALA A 104 -18.20 18.78 5.60
CA ALA A 104 -18.04 19.19 4.20
C ALA A 104 -16.65 19.78 3.92
N GLU A 105 -16.08 20.52 4.88
CA GLU A 105 -14.72 21.05 4.79
C GLU A 105 -13.68 19.95 4.74
N GLN A 106 -13.79 18.94 5.62
CA GLN A 106 -12.87 17.80 5.62
C GLN A 106 -12.95 17.01 4.31
N LEU A 107 -14.16 16.80 3.77
CA LEU A 107 -14.33 16.14 2.48
C LEU A 107 -13.69 16.93 1.33
N LEU A 108 -13.85 18.26 1.30
CA LEU A 108 -13.19 19.11 0.31
C LEU A 108 -11.66 19.03 0.40
N GLN A 109 -11.12 19.00 1.62
CA GLN A 109 -9.67 18.82 1.83
C GLN A 109 -9.18 17.45 1.33
N THR A 110 -10.02 16.40 1.42
CA THR A 110 -9.64 15.07 0.90
C THR A 110 -9.56 15.01 -0.62
N ASP A 111 -10.26 15.89 -1.36
CA ASP A 111 -10.23 15.88 -2.83
C ASP A 111 -8.81 16.16 -3.38
N GLU A 112 -8.06 17.05 -2.73
CA GLU A 112 -6.67 17.35 -3.09
C GLU A 112 -5.77 16.13 -2.87
N ILE A 113 -5.92 15.47 -1.71
CA ILE A 113 -5.17 14.26 -1.37
C ILE A 113 -5.51 13.13 -2.36
N ILE A 114 -6.79 12.91 -2.64
CA ILE A 114 -7.24 11.88 -3.58
C ILE A 114 -6.66 12.14 -4.97
N LYS A 115 -6.67 13.40 -5.43
CA LYS A 115 -6.09 13.78 -6.72
C LYS A 115 -4.59 13.52 -6.77
N GLU A 116 -3.84 13.92 -5.75
CA GLU A 116 -2.40 13.67 -5.66
C GLU A 116 -2.11 12.17 -5.68
N TYR A 117 -2.79 11.41 -4.83
CA TYR A 117 -2.55 9.97 -4.68
C TYR A 117 -3.02 9.20 -5.92
N ASN A 118 -4.10 9.61 -6.57
CA ASN A 118 -4.53 8.99 -7.83
C ASN A 118 -3.44 9.17 -8.89
N ASN A 119 -2.90 10.38 -9.04
CA ASN A 119 -1.82 10.66 -9.98
C ASN A 119 -0.55 9.86 -9.67
N ARG A 120 -0.22 9.70 -8.39
CA ARG A 120 1.00 9.01 -7.95
C ARG A 120 0.90 7.49 -8.06
N TYR A 121 -0.22 6.91 -7.61
CA TYR A 121 -0.32 5.48 -7.34
C TYR A 121 -1.28 4.72 -8.28
N ILE A 122 -2.15 5.42 -9.03
CA ILE A 122 -3.18 4.76 -9.87
C ILE A 122 -3.01 5.12 -11.35
N ALA A 123 -2.88 6.41 -11.67
CA ALA A 123 -2.82 6.91 -13.04
C ALA A 123 -1.73 6.26 -13.93
N PRO A 124 -0.52 5.94 -13.43
CA PRO A 124 0.52 5.29 -14.23
C PRO A 124 0.13 3.90 -14.77
N PHE A 125 -0.88 3.26 -14.17
CA PHE A 125 -1.27 1.88 -14.46
C PHE A 125 -2.63 1.79 -15.18
N ARG A 126 -3.31 2.91 -15.49
CA ARG A 126 -4.56 2.91 -16.26
C ARG A 126 -4.28 2.77 -17.76
N PRO A 127 -5.00 1.90 -18.50
CA PRO A 127 -4.90 1.87 -19.95
C PRO A 127 -5.34 3.22 -20.53
N GLY A 128 -4.41 3.93 -21.18
CA GLY A 128 -4.61 5.29 -21.70
C GLY A 128 -4.01 6.42 -20.86
N GLY A 129 -3.39 6.13 -19.72
CA GLY A 129 -2.61 7.11 -18.96
C GLY A 129 -1.34 7.50 -19.73
N GLN A 130 -1.21 8.76 -20.11
CA GLN A 130 0.01 9.25 -20.75
C GLN A 130 1.17 9.15 -19.77
N LEU A 131 2.13 8.26 -20.06
CA LEU A 131 3.47 8.34 -19.52
C LEU A 131 4.05 9.69 -19.99
N LYS A 132 4.24 10.63 -19.07
CA LYS A 132 5.05 11.83 -19.32
C LYS A 132 6.50 11.53 -19.03
#